data_AF-A0A965D051-F1
#
_entry.id   AF-A0A965D051-F1
#
_cell.length_a   1.000
_cell.length_b   1.000
_cell.length_c   1.000
_cell.angle_alpha   90.00
_cell.angle_beta   90.00
_cell.angle_gamma   90.00
#
_symmetry.space_group_name_H-M   'P 1'
#
loop_
_entity.id
_entity.type
_entity.pdbx_description
1 polymer ?
#
loop_
_entity_poly.entity_id
_entity_poly.type
_entity_poly.pdbx_seq_one_letter_code
_entity_poly.pdbx_strand_id
1 'polypeptide(L)'
;IPMSQGEMMRLSDLAVADEAVAASRSEAVLALIAHGNTSDSRALLVDKMRARQGAPCVGDPGLDETLESIRDEMRKFAAAEVEPFAQDWHRKNDYIPMSVIEGLAGMGVFGLTLPEQYGGMGLGKVSMCVVSEELSRAYIGVGSLGTRSEIAAELILCGGTEAQKDAWLPKIGSGEILPTAVFTEPNTGSDLASLRTRAVREGDVYKITGNKTWITHPVRADLMTMLVRTNPEEAGYKGLSILLAPKPRGSDAEPFPAQGMTGGEIEVLGYRGMKEYELAFDGFEVPAANLLGGEEGQGFKHLMQTFESARIQTAARAVGVAQSAFDIGLHYAEDRQQFGKALISFPRVADKLAMMAVE
;
A
#
# COMPACT_ATOMS: atom_id res chain seq x y z
N ILE A 1 -8.79 -18.65 -16.33
CA ILE A 1 -8.28 -17.95 -15.13
C ILE A 1 -9.34 -16.92 -14.73
N PRO A 2 -9.85 -16.92 -13.48
CA PRO A 2 -10.80 -15.90 -13.04
C PRO A 2 -10.11 -14.53 -13.00
N MET A 3 -10.65 -13.56 -13.75
CA MET A 3 -10.27 -12.14 -13.63
C MET A 3 -11.14 -11.46 -12.57
N SER A 4 -12.41 -11.87 -12.50
CA SER A 4 -13.38 -11.53 -11.46
C SER A 4 -14.28 -12.76 -11.21
N GLN A 5 -15.26 -12.68 -10.31
CA GLN A 5 -16.20 -13.79 -10.10
C GLN A 5 -17.10 -14.03 -11.33
N GLY A 6 -17.35 -13.01 -12.16
CA GLY A 6 -18.18 -13.08 -13.36
C GLY A 6 -17.40 -13.20 -14.67
N GLU A 7 -16.10 -12.92 -14.66
CA GLU A 7 -15.26 -12.84 -15.86
C GLU A 7 -14.12 -13.83 -15.80
N MET A 8 -14.06 -14.70 -16.80
CA MET A 8 -13.06 -15.76 -16.92
C MET A 8 -12.27 -15.55 -18.20
N MET A 9 -10.95 -15.35 -18.07
CA MET A 9 -10.04 -15.39 -19.21
C MET A 9 -9.87 -16.85 -19.65
N ARG A 10 -10.24 -17.14 -20.90
CA ARG A 10 -10.08 -18.43 -21.57
C ARG A 10 -9.13 -18.29 -22.76
N LEU A 11 -8.48 -19.38 -23.13
CA LEU A 11 -7.60 -19.39 -24.32
C LEU A 11 -8.36 -19.07 -25.62
N SER A 12 -9.66 -19.42 -25.68
CA SER A 12 -10.56 -19.04 -26.77
C SER A 12 -10.71 -17.53 -26.94
N ASP A 13 -10.61 -16.75 -25.86
CA ASP A 13 -10.74 -15.29 -25.89
C ASP A 13 -9.53 -14.65 -26.59
N LEU A 14 -8.41 -15.38 -26.67
CA LEU A 14 -7.18 -15.00 -27.38
C LEU A 14 -7.07 -15.67 -28.76
N ALA A 15 -8.15 -16.28 -29.26
CA ALA A 15 -8.19 -17.01 -30.52
C ALA A 15 -7.12 -18.13 -30.63
N VAL A 16 -6.73 -18.74 -29.51
CA VAL A 16 -5.84 -19.90 -29.52
C VAL A 16 -6.64 -21.12 -29.98
N ALA A 17 -6.20 -21.75 -31.08
CA ALA A 17 -6.86 -22.92 -31.65
C ALA A 17 -6.78 -24.14 -30.73
N ASP A 18 -7.84 -24.97 -30.70
CA ASP A 18 -7.92 -26.15 -29.84
C ASP A 18 -6.78 -27.15 -30.11
N GLU A 19 -6.31 -27.25 -31.36
CA GLU A 19 -5.18 -28.09 -31.73
C GLU A 19 -3.87 -27.61 -31.07
N ALA A 20 -3.67 -26.29 -30.98
CA ALA A 20 -2.51 -25.72 -30.31
C ALA A 20 -2.59 -25.94 -28.79
N VAL A 21 -3.78 -25.81 -28.20
CA VAL A 21 -4.02 -26.15 -26.80
C VAL A 21 -3.71 -27.63 -26.55
N ALA A 22 -4.20 -28.54 -27.40
CA ALA A 22 -3.92 -29.97 -27.29
C ALA A 22 -2.42 -30.27 -27.41
N ALA A 23 -1.72 -29.65 -28.36
CA ALA A 23 -0.28 -29.83 -28.55
C ALA A 23 0.56 -29.38 -27.33
N SER A 24 0.11 -28.36 -26.59
CA SER A 24 0.78 -27.89 -25.36
C SER A 24 0.63 -28.84 -24.16
N ARG A 25 -0.34 -29.78 -24.21
CA ARG A 25 -0.63 -30.72 -23.12
C ARG A 25 0.25 -31.96 -23.22
N SER A 26 1.54 -31.79 -22.92
CA SER A 26 2.46 -32.92 -22.77
C SER A 26 1.99 -33.87 -21.65
N GLU A 27 2.52 -35.10 -21.65
CA GLU A 27 2.24 -36.08 -20.60
C GLU A 27 2.52 -35.52 -19.19
N ALA A 28 3.63 -34.79 -19.02
CA ALA A 28 3.97 -34.13 -17.77
C ALA A 28 2.92 -33.07 -17.36
N VAL A 29 2.46 -32.23 -18.29
CA VAL A 29 1.42 -31.22 -18.00
C VAL A 29 0.11 -31.89 -17.62
N LEU A 30 -0.30 -32.93 -18.35
CA LEU A 30 -1.52 -33.69 -18.06
C LEU A 30 -1.43 -34.37 -16.69
N ALA A 31 -0.27 -34.93 -16.33
CA ALA A 31 -0.05 -35.53 -15.03
C ALA A 31 -0.19 -34.48 -13.89
N LEU A 32 0.40 -33.30 -14.05
CA LEU A 32 0.27 -32.20 -13.07
C LEU A 32 -1.18 -31.72 -12.94
N ILE A 33 -1.92 -31.59 -14.04
CA ILE A 33 -3.34 -31.20 -14.00
C ILE A 33 -4.19 -32.27 -13.30
N ALA A 34 -3.98 -33.55 -13.64
CA ALA A 34 -4.78 -34.64 -13.13
C ALA A 34 -4.53 -34.95 -11.64
N HIS A 35 -3.30 -34.73 -11.16
CA HIS A 35 -2.86 -35.18 -9.84
C HIS A 35 -2.37 -34.08 -8.91
N GLY A 36 -2.19 -32.84 -9.40
CA GLY A 36 -1.63 -31.73 -8.62
C GLY A 36 -2.55 -31.16 -7.55
N ASN A 37 -3.88 -31.28 -7.69
CA ASN A 37 -4.86 -30.76 -6.73
C ASN A 37 -5.96 -31.78 -6.41
N THR A 38 -5.60 -32.85 -5.71
CA THR A 38 -6.54 -33.88 -5.25
C THR A 38 -7.06 -33.58 -3.83
N SER A 39 -8.18 -34.19 -3.45
CA SER A 39 -8.71 -34.10 -2.09
C SER A 39 -7.71 -34.62 -1.05
N ASP A 40 -6.99 -35.70 -1.36
CA ASP A 40 -5.98 -36.28 -0.47
C ASP A 40 -4.78 -35.35 -0.29
N SER A 41 -4.32 -34.70 -1.38
CA SER A 41 -3.24 -33.70 -1.31
C SER A 41 -3.63 -32.50 -0.46
N ARG A 42 -4.86 -31.99 -0.60
CA ARG A 42 -5.36 -30.88 0.24
C ARG A 42 -5.50 -31.27 1.70
N ALA A 43 -6.03 -32.46 1.98
CA ALA A 43 -6.12 -32.98 3.34
C ALA A 43 -4.73 -33.13 3.99
N LEU A 44 -3.76 -33.69 3.26
CA LEU A 44 -2.39 -33.82 3.72
C LEU A 44 -1.71 -32.47 3.97
N LEU A 45 -1.95 -31.47 3.11
CA LEU A 45 -1.45 -30.11 3.31
C LEU A 45 -2.00 -29.54 4.61
N VAL A 46 -3.31 -29.67 4.86
CA VAL A 46 -3.95 -29.22 6.10
C VAL A 46 -3.35 -29.90 7.32
N ASP A 47 -3.15 -31.22 7.30
CA ASP A 47 -2.49 -31.92 8.41
C ASP A 47 -1.07 -31.40 8.68
N LYS A 48 -0.31 -31.08 7.62
CA LYS A 48 1.03 -30.49 7.75
C LYS A 48 0.99 -29.06 8.31
N MET A 49 0.02 -28.25 7.91
CA MET A 49 -0.16 -26.89 8.43
C MET A 49 -0.44 -26.93 9.94
N ARG A 50 -1.35 -27.81 10.36
CA ARG A 50 -1.70 -27.99 11.78
C ARG A 50 -0.52 -28.49 12.62
N ALA A 51 0.32 -29.36 12.05
CA ALA A 51 1.52 -29.85 12.72
C ALA A 51 2.61 -28.78 12.92
N ARG A 52 2.51 -27.63 12.23
CA ARG A 52 3.45 -26.50 12.30
C ARG A 52 2.84 -25.27 13.00
N GLN A 53 1.94 -25.46 13.96
CA GLN A 53 1.39 -24.36 14.75
C GLN A 53 2.51 -23.45 15.31
N GLY A 54 2.36 -22.14 15.09
CA GLY A 54 3.34 -21.13 15.49
C GLY A 54 4.40 -20.77 14.44
N ALA A 55 4.43 -21.45 13.29
CA ALA A 55 5.29 -21.06 12.17
C ALA A 55 4.88 -19.70 11.57
N PRO A 56 5.84 -18.91 11.04
CA PRO A 56 5.57 -17.59 10.49
C PRO A 56 4.71 -17.55 9.24
N CYS A 57 4.75 -18.61 8.45
CA CYS A 57 4.04 -18.77 7.19
C CYS A 57 3.88 -20.26 6.89
N VAL A 58 3.04 -20.58 5.91
CA VAL A 58 2.92 -21.95 5.41
C VAL A 58 4.02 -22.21 4.39
N GLY A 59 4.96 -23.10 4.73
CA GLY A 59 6.10 -23.42 3.86
C GLY A 59 7.33 -22.59 4.18
N ASP A 60 8.39 -22.79 3.38
CA ASP A 60 9.63 -22.03 3.45
C ASP A 60 9.56 -20.90 2.41
N PRO A 61 9.59 -19.61 2.82
CA PRO A 61 9.50 -18.50 1.90
C PRO A 61 10.82 -18.25 1.14
N GLY A 62 11.89 -18.97 1.45
CA GLY A 62 13.19 -18.83 0.81
C GLY A 62 13.90 -17.51 1.13
N LEU A 63 13.57 -16.90 2.27
CA LEU A 63 14.21 -15.67 2.75
C LEU A 63 15.49 -15.98 3.52
N ASP A 64 16.43 -15.04 3.51
CA ASP A 64 17.63 -15.14 4.33
C ASP A 64 17.36 -14.81 5.82
N GLU A 65 18.34 -15.09 6.68
CA GLU A 65 18.24 -14.87 8.12
C GLU A 65 18.00 -13.39 8.51
N THR A 66 18.46 -12.44 7.68
CA THR A 66 18.26 -11.01 7.94
C THR A 66 16.81 -10.64 7.72
N LEU A 67 16.22 -11.12 6.61
CA LEU A 67 14.82 -10.90 6.29
C LEU A 67 13.88 -11.61 7.28
N GLU A 68 14.22 -12.82 7.72
CA GLU A 68 13.45 -13.51 8.78
C GLU A 68 13.56 -12.79 10.13
N SER A 69 14.72 -12.19 10.45
CA SER A 69 14.86 -11.37 11.66
C SER A 69 13.98 -10.11 11.60
N ILE A 70 13.92 -9.43 10.45
CA ILE A 70 13.02 -8.29 10.22
C ILE A 70 11.56 -8.72 10.36
N ARG A 71 11.19 -9.87 9.77
CA ARG A 71 9.84 -10.45 9.87
C ARG A 71 9.43 -10.63 11.33
N ASP A 72 10.28 -11.28 12.12
CA ASP A 72 10.03 -11.54 13.54
C ASP A 72 9.90 -10.26 14.36
N GLU A 73 10.72 -9.25 14.06
CA GLU A 73 10.68 -7.96 14.76
C GLU A 73 9.36 -7.22 14.48
N MET A 74 8.96 -7.11 13.20
CA MET A 74 7.71 -6.47 12.80
C MET A 74 6.49 -7.20 13.35
N ARG A 75 6.52 -8.52 13.39
CA ARG A 75 5.45 -9.32 13.98
C ARG A 75 5.31 -9.08 15.48
N LYS A 76 6.43 -9.05 16.21
CA LYS A 76 6.40 -8.77 17.65
C LYS A 76 5.81 -7.38 17.93
N PHE A 77 6.23 -6.38 17.14
CA PHE A 77 5.65 -5.04 17.23
C PHE A 77 4.15 -5.05 16.93
N ALA A 78 3.72 -5.69 15.83
CA ALA A 78 2.32 -5.79 15.45
C ALA A 78 1.45 -6.47 16.51
N ALA A 79 1.90 -7.61 17.06
CA ALA A 79 1.18 -8.34 18.10
C ALA A 79 1.08 -7.56 19.42
N ALA A 80 2.06 -6.71 19.73
CA ALA A 80 2.06 -5.90 20.95
C ALA A 80 1.27 -4.59 20.81
N GLU A 81 1.48 -3.86 19.71
CA GLU A 81 1.08 -2.46 19.56
C GLU A 81 -0.10 -2.24 18.60
N VAL A 82 -0.51 -3.26 17.83
CA VAL A 82 -1.52 -3.12 16.77
C VAL A 82 -2.71 -4.06 16.98
N GLU A 83 -2.48 -5.37 16.95
CA GLU A 83 -3.55 -6.38 16.94
C GLU A 83 -4.54 -6.23 18.11
N PRO A 84 -4.10 -6.00 19.37
CA PRO A 84 -5.02 -5.87 20.50
C PRO A 84 -5.93 -4.64 20.43
N PHE A 85 -5.56 -3.63 19.63
CA PHE A 85 -6.19 -2.30 19.62
C PHE A 85 -6.96 -2.00 18.33
N ALA A 86 -6.62 -2.66 17.22
CA ALA A 86 -7.18 -2.37 15.90
C ALA A 86 -8.72 -2.43 15.86
N GLN A 87 -9.35 -3.37 16.59
CA GLN A 87 -10.81 -3.44 16.67
C GLN A 87 -11.43 -2.22 17.37
N ASP A 88 -10.80 -1.72 18.43
CA ASP A 88 -11.29 -0.55 19.16
C ASP A 88 -11.18 0.72 18.30
N TRP A 89 -10.04 0.90 17.62
CA TRP A 89 -9.86 1.99 16.65
C TRP A 89 -10.94 1.98 15.58
N HIS A 90 -11.24 0.80 15.01
CA HIS A 90 -12.29 0.65 14.01
C HIS A 90 -13.67 1.05 14.57
N ARG A 91 -14.03 0.56 15.76
CA ARG A 91 -15.35 0.84 16.37
C ARG A 91 -15.57 2.31 16.72
N LYS A 92 -14.50 3.02 17.03
CA LYS A 92 -14.52 4.45 17.37
C LYS A 92 -14.33 5.36 16.15
N ASN A 93 -14.02 4.79 14.99
CA ASN A 93 -13.56 5.54 13.82
C ASN A 93 -12.32 6.41 14.14
N ASP A 94 -11.42 5.87 14.98
CA ASP A 94 -10.21 6.56 15.40
C ASP A 94 -9.09 6.37 14.36
N TYR A 95 -8.20 7.35 14.32
CA TYR A 95 -6.91 7.20 13.68
C TYR A 95 -6.06 6.14 14.36
N ILE A 96 -5.16 5.50 13.59
CA ILE A 96 -3.99 4.80 14.15
C ILE A 96 -3.25 5.79 15.05
N PRO A 97 -3.02 5.47 16.33
CA PRO A 97 -2.39 6.39 17.29
C PRO A 97 -1.02 6.89 16.84
N MET A 98 -0.66 8.12 17.22
CA MET A 98 0.67 8.66 16.96
C MET A 98 1.78 7.81 17.60
N SER A 99 1.52 7.16 18.74
CA SER A 99 2.47 6.26 19.39
C SER A 99 2.87 5.07 18.50
N VAL A 100 1.96 4.57 17.66
CA VAL A 100 2.28 3.51 16.68
C VAL A 100 3.19 4.06 15.59
N ILE A 101 2.91 5.28 15.10
CA ILE A 101 3.76 5.96 14.11
C ILE A 101 5.15 6.21 14.69
N GLU A 102 5.24 6.70 15.92
CA GLU A 102 6.49 6.95 16.64
C GLU A 102 7.27 5.65 16.89
N GLY A 103 6.58 4.55 17.23
CA GLY A 103 7.18 3.22 17.33
C GLY A 103 7.81 2.76 16.02
N LEU A 104 7.06 2.85 14.91
CA LEU A 104 7.58 2.51 13.57
C LEU A 104 8.76 3.40 13.16
N ALA A 105 8.71 4.69 13.49
CA ALA A 105 9.82 5.62 13.27
C ALA A 105 11.06 5.21 14.05
N GLY A 106 10.90 4.86 15.33
CA GLY A 106 12.00 4.39 16.20
C GLY A 106 12.66 3.10 15.71
N MET A 107 11.92 2.27 14.97
CA MET A 107 12.43 1.05 14.32
C MET A 107 13.02 1.31 12.91
N GLY A 108 13.01 2.56 12.43
CA GLY A 108 13.55 2.93 11.12
C GLY A 108 12.67 2.60 9.91
N VAL A 109 11.40 2.22 10.12
CA VAL A 109 10.50 1.77 9.04
C VAL A 109 10.32 2.83 7.94
N PHE A 110 10.24 4.10 8.29
CA PHE A 110 10.04 5.19 7.31
C PHE A 110 11.29 5.51 6.48
N GLY A 111 12.46 5.08 6.92
CA GLY A 111 13.75 5.24 6.26
C GLY A 111 14.36 3.93 5.74
N LEU A 112 13.60 2.83 5.74
CA LEU A 112 14.12 1.47 5.53
C LEU A 112 14.91 1.34 4.22
N THR A 113 14.33 1.83 3.11
CA THR A 113 14.97 1.79 1.78
C THR A 113 15.67 3.09 1.39
N LEU A 114 15.67 4.08 2.29
CA LEU A 114 16.28 5.37 2.03
C LEU A 114 17.83 5.22 2.13
N PRO A 115 18.62 5.85 1.24
CA PRO A 115 20.08 5.82 1.35
C PRO A 115 20.59 6.35 2.68
N GLU A 116 21.67 5.76 3.19
CA GLU A 116 22.29 6.15 4.48
C GLU A 116 22.70 7.62 4.54
N GLN A 117 23.13 8.21 3.41
CA GLN A 117 23.50 9.63 3.34
C GLN A 117 22.34 10.58 3.70
N TYR A 118 21.10 10.10 3.61
CA TYR A 118 19.90 10.83 4.02
C TYR A 118 19.33 10.32 5.35
N GLY A 119 20.09 9.52 6.11
CA GLY A 119 19.68 8.98 7.41
C GLY A 119 18.79 7.74 7.35
N GLY A 120 18.71 7.07 6.19
CA GLY A 120 18.02 5.79 6.05
C GLY A 120 18.90 4.56 6.34
N MET A 121 18.35 3.36 6.14
CA MET A 121 19.04 2.09 6.38
C MET A 121 19.61 1.45 5.12
N GLY A 122 19.33 2.00 3.93
CA GLY A 122 19.84 1.49 2.66
C GLY A 122 19.41 0.06 2.30
N LEU A 123 18.36 -0.48 2.93
CA LEU A 123 17.90 -1.85 2.69
C LEU A 123 17.15 -1.99 1.36
N GLY A 124 17.10 -3.21 0.85
CA GLY A 124 16.46 -3.54 -0.41
C GLY A 124 14.93 -3.53 -0.34
N LYS A 125 14.29 -3.52 -1.52
CA LYS A 125 12.82 -3.54 -1.65
C LYS A 125 12.17 -4.79 -1.06
N VAL A 126 12.87 -5.94 -1.08
CA VAL A 126 12.40 -7.18 -0.45
C VAL A 126 12.27 -7.01 1.07
N SER A 127 13.21 -6.33 1.72
CA SER A 127 13.11 -6.00 3.15
C SER A 127 11.85 -5.19 3.44
N MET A 128 11.52 -4.23 2.57
CA MET A 128 10.29 -3.44 2.71
C MET A 128 9.02 -4.25 2.44
N CYS A 129 9.06 -5.26 1.55
CA CYS A 129 7.93 -6.19 1.39
C CYS A 129 7.65 -6.95 2.69
N VAL A 130 8.69 -7.51 3.31
CA VAL A 130 8.56 -8.25 4.58
C VAL A 130 7.97 -7.36 5.68
N VAL A 131 8.44 -6.12 5.79
CA VAL A 131 7.88 -5.14 6.74
C VAL A 131 6.40 -4.86 6.45
N SER A 132 6.07 -4.56 5.19
CA SER A 132 4.70 -4.25 4.79
C SER A 132 3.74 -5.44 4.95
N GLU A 133 4.20 -6.66 4.70
CA GLU A 133 3.43 -7.89 4.90
C GLU A 133 3.05 -8.08 6.37
N GLU A 134 4.03 -8.10 7.28
CA GLU A 134 3.77 -8.37 8.71
C GLU A 134 2.95 -7.25 9.37
N LEU A 135 3.19 -5.98 9.01
CA LEU A 135 2.37 -4.88 9.53
C LEU A 135 0.95 -4.90 8.97
N SER A 136 0.76 -5.28 7.69
CA SER A 136 -0.57 -5.36 7.08
C SER A 136 -1.38 -6.55 7.55
N ARG A 137 -0.70 -7.63 7.96
CA ARG A 137 -1.32 -8.79 8.59
C ARG A 137 -2.06 -8.42 9.87
N ALA A 138 -1.52 -7.50 10.67
CA ALA A 138 -2.21 -6.96 11.82
C ALA A 138 -3.26 -5.92 11.45
N TYR A 139 -2.87 -4.91 10.65
CA TYR A 139 -3.81 -3.94 10.11
C TYR A 139 -3.23 -3.24 8.88
N ILE A 140 -3.89 -3.38 7.72
CA ILE A 140 -3.44 -2.80 6.44
C ILE A 140 -3.13 -1.29 6.50
N GLY A 141 -3.79 -0.55 7.39
CA GLY A 141 -3.49 0.87 7.63
C GLY A 141 -2.07 1.10 8.17
N VAL A 142 -1.59 0.22 9.06
CA VAL A 142 -0.24 0.30 9.65
C VAL A 142 0.81 0.00 8.59
N GLY A 143 0.66 -1.09 7.83
CA GLY A 143 1.58 -1.38 6.71
C GLY A 143 1.59 -0.28 5.64
N SER A 144 0.47 0.40 5.44
CA SER A 144 0.39 1.52 4.49
C SER A 144 1.12 2.78 4.95
N LEU A 145 1.39 3.00 6.24
CA LEU A 145 2.17 4.14 6.74
C LEU A 145 3.59 4.11 6.14
N GLY A 146 4.27 2.96 6.23
CA GLY A 146 5.61 2.75 5.67
C GLY A 146 5.64 2.96 4.15
N THR A 147 4.65 2.40 3.43
CA THR A 147 4.53 2.57 1.98
C THR A 147 4.41 4.04 1.56
N ARG A 148 3.76 4.91 2.35
CA ARG A 148 3.66 6.34 1.99
C ARG A 148 5.01 7.02 2.04
N SER A 149 5.78 6.79 3.11
CA SER A 149 7.14 7.31 3.23
C SER A 149 8.05 6.77 2.14
N GLU A 150 8.01 5.47 1.86
CA GLU A 150 8.84 4.86 0.81
C GLU A 150 8.59 5.49 -0.57
N ILE A 151 7.33 5.61 -0.98
CA ILE A 151 6.98 6.12 -2.31
C ILE A 151 7.25 7.62 -2.42
N ALA A 152 7.02 8.40 -1.35
CA ALA A 152 7.35 9.81 -1.35
C ALA A 152 8.88 10.04 -1.39
N ALA A 153 9.64 9.24 -0.65
CA ALA A 153 11.10 9.28 -0.67
C ALA A 153 11.64 8.89 -2.06
N GLU A 154 11.12 7.84 -2.68
CA GLU A 154 11.52 7.42 -4.03
C GLU A 154 11.19 8.48 -5.08
N LEU A 155 10.01 9.11 -4.99
CA LEU A 155 9.63 10.22 -5.87
C LEU A 155 10.64 11.38 -5.79
N ILE A 156 11.08 11.75 -4.59
CA ILE A 156 12.05 12.83 -4.36
C ILE A 156 13.47 12.40 -4.75
N LEU A 157 13.85 11.15 -4.50
CA LEU A 157 15.14 10.60 -4.93
C LEU A 157 15.29 10.64 -6.46
N CYS A 158 14.24 10.26 -7.19
CA CYS A 158 14.27 10.17 -8.64
C CYS A 158 14.07 11.50 -9.34
N GLY A 159 13.15 12.35 -8.84
CA GLY A 159 12.75 13.59 -9.51
C GLY A 159 13.21 14.88 -8.83
N GLY A 160 13.75 14.81 -7.61
CA GLY A 160 14.11 15.99 -6.82
C GLY A 160 15.47 16.56 -7.18
N THR A 161 15.64 17.87 -6.94
CA THR A 161 16.96 18.50 -6.89
C THR A 161 17.72 18.07 -5.63
N GLU A 162 19.05 18.23 -5.59
CA GLU A 162 19.82 17.91 -4.38
C GLU A 162 19.33 18.70 -3.15
N ALA A 163 19.02 19.99 -3.33
CA ALA A 163 18.44 20.80 -2.26
C ALA A 163 17.08 20.27 -1.74
N GLN A 164 16.26 19.69 -2.62
CA GLN A 164 15.00 19.04 -2.22
C GLN A 164 15.27 17.73 -1.50
N LYS A 165 16.22 16.92 -1.98
CA LYS A 165 16.60 15.65 -1.33
C LYS A 165 17.10 15.90 0.09
N ASP A 166 18.03 16.84 0.26
CA ASP A 166 18.60 17.22 1.55
C ASP A 166 17.55 17.77 2.52
N ALA A 167 16.58 18.54 2.01
CA ALA A 167 15.54 19.15 2.84
C ALA A 167 14.47 18.16 3.32
N TRP A 168 14.08 17.19 2.49
CA TRP A 168 12.90 16.37 2.70
C TRP A 168 13.21 14.94 3.13
N LEU A 169 14.20 14.29 2.51
CA LEU A 169 14.43 12.85 2.70
C LEU A 169 14.78 12.48 4.15
N PRO A 170 15.66 13.22 4.87
CA PRO A 170 15.97 12.89 6.26
C PRO A 170 14.76 12.98 7.18
N LYS A 171 13.87 13.95 6.93
CA LYS A 171 12.66 14.17 7.74
C LYS A 171 11.58 13.11 7.47
N ILE A 172 11.48 12.65 6.22
CA ILE A 172 10.59 11.52 5.87
C ILE A 172 11.13 10.24 6.51
N GLY A 173 12.44 9.99 6.37
CA GLY A 173 13.10 8.79 6.88
C GLY A 173 12.99 8.64 8.40
N SER A 174 13.10 9.76 9.14
CA SER A 174 12.95 9.78 10.60
C SER A 174 11.50 9.75 11.09
N GLY A 175 10.52 9.94 10.20
CA GLY A 175 9.12 10.14 10.59
C GLY A 175 8.81 11.51 11.22
N GLU A 176 9.75 12.46 11.21
CA GLU A 176 9.51 13.85 11.64
C GLU A 176 8.36 14.45 10.83
N ILE A 177 8.35 14.20 9.52
CA ILE A 177 7.26 14.59 8.62
C ILE A 177 6.59 13.36 8.01
N LEU A 178 5.27 13.45 7.86
CA LEU A 178 4.44 12.41 7.27
C LEU A 178 3.99 12.84 5.86
N PRO A 179 4.35 12.10 4.80
CA PRO A 179 3.93 12.43 3.46
C PRO A 179 2.58 11.79 3.10
N THR A 180 1.83 12.44 2.20
CA THR A 180 0.69 11.81 1.51
C THR A 180 0.64 12.19 0.03
N ALA A 181 0.03 11.33 -0.78
CA ALA A 181 -0.14 11.53 -2.21
C ALA A 181 -1.46 12.24 -2.51
N VAL A 182 -1.43 13.29 -3.33
CA VAL A 182 -2.60 14.10 -3.67
C VAL A 182 -2.79 14.17 -5.18
N PHE A 183 -3.41 13.12 -5.72
CA PHE A 183 -3.52 12.89 -7.17
C PHE A 183 -4.96 12.88 -7.67
N THR A 184 -5.79 11.96 -7.17
CA THR A 184 -7.15 11.68 -7.64
C THR A 184 -8.09 12.87 -7.46
N GLU A 185 -8.94 13.10 -8.46
CA GLU A 185 -9.98 14.12 -8.47
C GLU A 185 -11.38 13.46 -8.56
N PRO A 186 -12.46 14.15 -8.17
CA PRO A 186 -13.81 13.58 -8.20
C PRO A 186 -14.21 12.96 -9.55
N ASN A 187 -13.71 13.54 -10.65
CA ASN A 187 -14.00 13.08 -12.02
C ASN A 187 -12.77 12.49 -12.71
N THR A 188 -11.67 12.22 -12.00
CA THR A 188 -10.42 11.75 -12.61
C THR A 188 -9.61 10.86 -11.66
N GLY A 189 -9.67 9.54 -11.89
CA GLY A 189 -8.87 8.53 -11.18
C GLY A 189 -7.93 7.78 -12.13
N SER A 190 -8.47 6.80 -12.87
CA SER A 190 -7.67 5.96 -13.78
C SER A 190 -6.98 6.76 -14.90
N ASP A 191 -7.65 7.77 -15.46
CA ASP A 191 -7.09 8.66 -16.47
C ASP A 191 -6.40 9.90 -15.85
N LEU A 192 -5.40 9.64 -15.01
CA LEU A 192 -4.77 10.70 -14.21
C LEU A 192 -4.12 11.82 -15.05
N ALA A 193 -3.79 11.54 -16.31
CA ALA A 193 -3.25 12.54 -17.25
C ALA A 193 -4.25 13.68 -17.57
N SER A 194 -5.54 13.45 -17.36
CA SER A 194 -6.64 14.39 -17.66
C SER A 194 -7.07 15.25 -16.46
N LEU A 195 -6.32 15.22 -15.35
CA LEU A 195 -6.65 15.98 -14.15
C LEU A 195 -6.70 17.50 -14.42
N ARG A 196 -7.48 18.22 -13.60
CA ARG A 196 -7.87 19.61 -13.81
C ARG A 196 -7.41 20.57 -12.72
N THR A 197 -6.98 20.08 -11.55
CA THR A 197 -6.40 20.92 -10.51
C THR A 197 -5.23 21.70 -11.11
N ARG A 198 -5.32 23.02 -11.08
CA ARG A 198 -4.33 23.91 -11.71
C ARG A 198 -3.43 24.53 -10.66
N ALA A 199 -2.19 24.81 -11.06
CA ALA A 199 -1.25 25.60 -10.29
C ALA A 199 -0.74 26.75 -11.17
N VAL A 200 -1.02 27.98 -10.76
CA VAL A 200 -0.58 29.20 -11.47
C VAL A 200 0.57 29.80 -10.71
N ARG A 201 1.70 30.03 -11.39
CA ARG A 201 2.86 30.68 -10.76
C ARG A 201 2.60 32.18 -10.60
N GLU A 202 2.74 32.68 -9.38
CA GLU A 202 2.67 34.10 -9.04
C GLU A 202 3.90 34.46 -8.19
N GLY A 203 4.92 35.02 -8.85
CA GLY A 203 6.19 35.34 -8.19
C GLY A 203 6.95 34.09 -7.75
N ASP A 204 7.16 33.95 -6.44
CA ASP A 204 7.88 32.86 -5.79
C ASP A 204 6.98 31.76 -5.23
N VAL A 205 5.67 31.80 -5.54
CA VAL A 205 4.70 30.76 -5.17
C VAL A 205 3.90 30.26 -6.38
N TYR A 206 3.35 29.06 -6.25
CA TYR A 206 2.25 28.55 -7.05
C TYR A 206 0.95 28.69 -6.26
N LYS A 207 -0.08 29.26 -6.89
CA LYS A 207 -1.45 29.27 -6.38
C LYS A 207 -2.24 28.12 -6.97
N ILE A 208 -2.70 27.23 -6.09
CA ILE A 208 -3.38 26.00 -6.46
C ILE A 208 -4.89 26.20 -6.37
N THR A 209 -5.61 25.73 -7.38
CA THR A 209 -7.07 25.70 -7.36
C THR A 209 -7.59 24.42 -7.98
N GLY A 210 -8.43 23.69 -7.25
CA GLY A 210 -9.03 22.44 -7.72
C GLY A 210 -9.55 21.58 -6.59
N ASN A 211 -10.04 20.41 -6.95
CA ASN A 211 -10.63 19.46 -6.01
C ASN A 211 -9.90 18.13 -6.13
N LYS A 212 -9.59 17.52 -4.99
CA LYS A 212 -8.98 16.20 -4.85
C LYS A 212 -9.87 15.34 -3.97
N THR A 213 -9.83 14.03 -4.14
CA THR A 213 -10.65 13.11 -3.34
C THR A 213 -9.94 11.78 -3.18
N TRP A 214 -10.41 10.94 -2.26
CA TRP A 214 -9.76 9.69 -1.87
C TRP A 214 -8.33 9.90 -1.38
N ILE A 215 -8.08 11.04 -0.71
CA ILE A 215 -6.77 11.35 -0.17
C ILE A 215 -6.65 10.72 1.21
N THR A 216 -5.79 9.73 1.34
CA THR A 216 -5.53 9.02 2.60
C THR A 216 -4.61 9.85 3.50
N HIS A 217 -4.92 9.93 4.80
CA HIS A 217 -4.08 10.60 5.83
C HIS A 217 -3.81 12.12 5.72
N PRO A 218 -4.57 12.96 4.98
CA PRO A 218 -4.18 14.34 4.73
C PRO A 218 -4.24 15.23 5.96
N VAL A 219 -5.05 14.93 6.97
CA VAL A 219 -5.12 15.75 8.19
C VAL A 219 -3.78 15.77 8.91
N ARG A 220 -3.18 14.60 9.13
CA ARG A 220 -1.91 14.44 9.89
C ARG A 220 -0.66 14.49 9.02
N ALA A 221 -0.80 14.57 7.70
CA ALA A 221 0.33 14.75 6.79
C ALA A 221 0.95 16.15 6.91
N ASP A 222 2.26 16.24 6.80
CA ASP A 222 3.01 17.50 6.75
C ASP A 222 3.38 17.90 5.33
N LEU A 223 3.46 16.91 4.43
CA LEU A 223 3.87 17.08 3.04
C LEU A 223 2.89 16.38 2.10
N MET A 224 2.34 17.12 1.15
CA MET A 224 1.54 16.56 0.06
C MET A 224 2.40 16.48 -1.20
N THR A 225 2.56 15.29 -1.78
CA THR A 225 3.08 15.14 -3.14
C THR A 225 1.89 15.35 -4.10
N MET A 226 1.75 16.56 -4.62
CA MET A 226 0.55 16.99 -5.32
C MET A 226 0.76 17.07 -6.83
N LEU A 227 -0.03 16.31 -7.59
CA LEU A 227 -0.01 16.38 -9.05
C LEU A 227 -1.03 17.42 -9.54
N VAL A 228 -0.52 18.41 -10.27
CA VAL A 228 -1.27 19.59 -10.74
C VAL A 228 -0.96 19.87 -12.20
N ARG A 229 -1.86 20.58 -12.89
CA ARG A 229 -1.63 21.12 -14.22
C ARG A 229 -1.01 22.53 -14.10
N THR A 230 0.24 22.68 -14.52
CA THR A 230 0.90 24.01 -14.58
C THR A 230 0.80 24.64 -15.96
N ASN A 231 0.68 23.83 -17.02
CA ASN A 231 0.43 24.32 -18.38
C ASN A 231 -1.01 23.97 -18.83
N PRO A 232 -1.94 24.95 -18.89
CA PRO A 232 -3.32 24.70 -19.30
C PRO A 232 -3.49 24.42 -20.80
N GLU A 233 -2.54 24.87 -21.63
CA GLU A 233 -2.58 24.70 -23.09
C GLU A 233 -2.04 23.33 -23.54
N GLU A 234 -1.28 22.65 -22.67
CA GLU A 234 -0.75 21.32 -22.94
C GLU A 234 -1.69 20.24 -22.39
N ALA A 235 -2.36 19.54 -23.30
CA ALA A 235 -3.24 18.44 -22.96
C ALA A 235 -2.47 17.20 -22.48
N GLY A 236 -3.16 16.35 -21.70
CA GLY A 236 -2.59 15.10 -21.19
C GLY A 236 -1.42 15.33 -20.22
N TYR A 237 -0.51 14.35 -20.19
CA TYR A 237 0.49 14.22 -19.13
C TYR A 237 1.60 15.28 -19.15
N LYS A 238 1.87 15.88 -20.31
CA LYS A 238 2.96 16.85 -20.50
C LYS A 238 2.69 18.20 -19.83
N GLY A 239 1.42 18.52 -19.57
CA GLY A 239 1.04 19.73 -18.82
C GLY A 239 1.10 19.56 -17.30
N LEU A 240 1.51 18.40 -16.79
CA LEU A 240 1.45 18.05 -15.38
C LEU A 240 2.79 18.18 -14.67
N SER A 241 2.73 18.71 -13.46
CA SER A 241 3.87 18.94 -12.57
C SER A 241 3.56 18.40 -11.17
N ILE A 242 4.60 18.03 -10.43
CA ILE A 242 4.48 17.65 -9.02
C ILE A 242 4.98 18.79 -8.16
N LEU A 243 4.16 19.19 -7.19
CA LEU A 243 4.54 20.11 -6.14
C LEU A 243 4.73 19.34 -4.82
N LEU A 244 5.85 19.58 -4.16
CA LEU A 244 6.11 19.18 -2.77
C LEU A 244 5.42 20.20 -1.86
N ALA A 245 4.15 20.00 -1.57
CA ALA A 245 3.29 21.00 -0.93
C ALA A 245 3.25 20.83 0.59
N PRO A 246 4.10 21.53 1.37
CA PRO A 246 4.04 21.47 2.82
C PRO A 246 2.77 22.10 3.34
N LYS A 247 2.27 21.59 4.46
CA LYS A 247 1.18 22.19 5.20
C LYS A 247 1.30 21.89 6.70
N PRO A 248 0.71 22.70 7.58
CA PRO A 248 0.51 22.30 8.97
C PRO A 248 -0.36 21.04 9.09
N ARG A 249 -0.07 20.21 10.09
CA ARG A 249 -1.00 19.17 10.54
C ARG A 249 -2.28 19.82 11.08
N GLY A 250 -3.41 19.19 10.82
CA GLY A 250 -4.68 19.53 11.45
C GLY A 250 -4.96 18.69 12.69
N SER A 251 -6.17 18.85 13.20
CA SER A 251 -6.79 18.05 14.26
C SER A 251 -8.21 17.65 13.85
N ASP A 252 -8.88 16.80 14.62
CA ASP A 252 -10.30 16.49 14.34
C ASP A 252 -11.21 17.73 14.39
N ALA A 253 -10.88 18.71 15.22
CA ALA A 253 -11.63 19.96 15.33
C ALA A 253 -11.34 20.93 14.17
N GLU A 254 -10.09 20.93 13.69
CA GLU A 254 -9.63 21.78 12.59
C GLU A 254 -8.71 20.97 11.65
N PRO A 255 -9.29 20.19 10.72
CA PRO A 255 -8.54 19.21 9.94
C PRO A 255 -7.60 19.83 8.90
N PHE A 256 -7.93 21.03 8.41
CA PHE A 256 -7.18 21.73 7.38
C PHE A 256 -7.00 23.21 7.77
N PRO A 257 -6.05 23.53 8.66
CA PRO A 257 -5.82 24.91 9.13
C PRO A 257 -5.05 25.78 8.11
N ALA A 258 -4.55 25.20 7.03
CA ALA A 258 -3.82 25.93 6.00
C ALA A 258 -4.75 26.85 5.18
N GLN A 259 -4.32 28.09 4.95
CA GLN A 259 -5.09 29.03 4.12
C GLN A 259 -5.27 28.51 2.70
N GLY A 260 -6.48 28.64 2.15
CA GLY A 260 -6.79 28.20 0.78
C GLY A 260 -6.97 26.69 0.64
N MET A 261 -6.98 25.93 1.75
CA MET A 261 -7.24 24.49 1.77
C MET A 261 -8.44 24.18 2.67
N THR A 262 -9.37 23.38 2.18
CA THR A 262 -10.50 22.87 2.96
C THR A 262 -10.75 21.41 2.61
N GLY A 263 -11.58 20.71 3.38
CA GLY A 263 -11.90 19.32 3.10
C GLY A 263 -12.79 18.69 4.15
N GLY A 264 -13.22 17.46 3.88
CA GLY A 264 -14.08 16.66 4.76
C GLY A 264 -13.76 15.18 4.66
N GLU A 265 -13.92 14.47 5.78
CA GLU A 265 -13.75 13.01 5.83
C GLU A 265 -14.82 12.35 4.94
N ILE A 266 -14.39 11.40 4.12
CA ILE A 266 -15.27 10.49 3.39
C ILE A 266 -15.55 9.33 4.32
N GLU A 267 -16.82 8.98 4.54
CA GLU A 267 -17.20 7.77 5.28
C GLU A 267 -16.95 6.52 4.40
N VAL A 268 -16.03 5.65 4.83
CA VAL A 268 -15.54 4.49 4.04
C VAL A 268 -15.87 3.17 4.75
N LEU A 269 -16.08 2.12 3.96
CA LEU A 269 -16.15 0.76 4.47
C LEU A 269 -14.74 0.23 4.82
N GLY A 270 -14.52 -0.13 6.08
CA GLY A 270 -13.36 -0.92 6.53
C GLY A 270 -12.06 -0.13 6.73
N TYR A 271 -11.41 0.32 5.65
CA TYR A 271 -10.12 1.02 5.70
C TYR A 271 -10.27 2.43 6.27
N ARG A 272 -9.92 2.63 7.56
CA ARG A 272 -10.30 3.86 8.31
C ARG A 272 -9.20 4.47 9.18
N GLY A 273 -8.13 3.74 9.51
CA GLY A 273 -7.14 4.19 10.49
C GLY A 273 -6.22 5.33 10.04
N MET A 274 -6.24 5.67 8.76
CA MET A 274 -5.66 6.91 8.25
C MET A 274 -6.71 7.88 7.70
N LYS A 275 -7.95 7.39 7.52
CA LYS A 275 -9.10 8.06 6.90
C LYS A 275 -8.83 8.58 5.50
N GLU A 276 -9.91 8.87 4.78
CA GLU A 276 -9.91 9.37 3.41
C GLU A 276 -10.66 10.68 3.37
N TYR A 277 -10.22 11.63 2.56
CA TYR A 277 -10.83 12.96 2.50
C TYR A 277 -11.06 13.42 1.06
N GLU A 278 -12.11 14.22 0.93
CA GLU A 278 -12.25 15.21 -0.12
C GLU A 278 -11.49 16.46 0.30
N LEU A 279 -10.73 17.06 -0.63
CA LEU A 279 -9.98 18.29 -0.43
C LEU A 279 -10.34 19.29 -1.53
N ALA A 280 -10.55 20.54 -1.15
CA ALA A 280 -10.71 21.65 -2.07
C ALA A 280 -9.61 22.68 -1.82
N PHE A 281 -9.00 23.14 -2.90
CA PHE A 281 -7.98 24.16 -2.90
C PHE A 281 -8.51 25.40 -3.62
N ASP A 282 -8.41 26.55 -2.97
CA ASP A 282 -8.75 27.86 -3.51
C ASP A 282 -7.66 28.86 -3.13
N GLY A 283 -6.68 29.01 -4.02
CA GLY A 283 -5.53 29.87 -3.79
C GLY A 283 -4.56 29.33 -2.74
N PHE A 284 -4.53 28.01 -2.50
CA PHE A 284 -3.53 27.39 -1.63
C PHE A 284 -2.13 27.62 -2.21
N GLU A 285 -1.24 28.18 -1.40
CA GLU A 285 0.08 28.61 -1.84
C GLU A 285 1.14 27.55 -1.57
N VAL A 286 1.98 27.28 -2.57
CA VAL A 286 3.14 26.41 -2.45
C VAL A 286 4.37 27.14 -2.98
N PRO A 287 5.50 27.20 -2.26
CA PRO A 287 6.71 27.83 -2.76
C PRO A 287 7.12 27.27 -4.13
N ALA A 288 7.53 28.14 -5.06
CA ALA A 288 7.96 27.74 -6.40
C ALA A 288 9.19 26.84 -6.37
N ALA A 289 10.05 26.99 -5.35
CA ALA A 289 11.19 26.09 -5.09
C ALA A 289 10.77 24.64 -4.78
N ASN A 290 9.50 24.41 -4.47
CA ASN A 290 8.95 23.08 -4.19
C ASN A 290 8.35 22.41 -5.43
N LEU A 291 8.48 23.00 -6.62
CA LEU A 291 8.30 22.28 -7.87
C LEU A 291 9.35 21.17 -7.96
N LEU A 292 8.92 19.91 -7.93
CA LEU A 292 9.81 18.75 -7.92
C LEU A 292 10.72 18.78 -9.16
N GLY A 293 12.04 18.82 -8.93
CA GLY A 293 13.04 18.87 -10.01
C GLY A 293 13.22 20.25 -10.66
N GLY A 294 12.38 21.24 -10.31
CA GLY A 294 12.50 22.62 -10.79
C GLY A 294 12.04 22.86 -12.23
N GLU A 295 11.55 21.84 -12.94
CA GLU A 295 11.06 21.94 -14.32
C GLU A 295 9.58 21.51 -14.40
N GLU A 296 8.74 22.38 -14.99
CA GLU A 296 7.33 22.08 -15.20
C GLU A 296 7.13 21.00 -16.27
N GLY A 297 5.99 20.28 -16.21
CA GLY A 297 5.63 19.27 -17.21
C GLY A 297 6.33 17.91 -17.04
N GLN A 298 7.20 17.77 -16.03
CA GLN A 298 7.88 16.52 -15.71
C GLN A 298 7.13 15.65 -14.68
N GLY A 299 6.04 16.16 -14.10
CA GLY A 299 5.36 15.54 -12.95
C GLY A 299 4.89 14.12 -13.21
N PHE A 300 4.27 13.86 -14.37
CA PHE A 300 3.80 12.52 -14.68
C PHE A 300 4.95 11.52 -14.89
N LYS A 301 6.09 11.96 -15.44
CA LYS A 301 7.27 11.10 -15.62
C LYS A 301 7.89 10.73 -14.28
N HIS A 302 8.05 11.70 -13.38
CA HIS A 302 8.51 11.43 -12.01
C HIS A 302 7.58 10.44 -11.30
N LEU A 303 6.26 10.60 -11.45
CA LEU A 303 5.29 9.66 -10.88
C LEU A 303 5.46 8.23 -11.43
N MET A 304 5.66 8.07 -12.75
CA MET A 304 5.85 6.75 -13.37
C MET A 304 7.07 6.00 -12.79
N GLN A 305 8.12 6.71 -12.36
CA GLN A 305 9.30 6.07 -11.77
C GLN A 305 8.99 5.37 -10.44
N THR A 306 7.90 5.74 -9.76
CA THR A 306 7.49 5.11 -8.49
C THR A 306 6.55 3.93 -8.65
N PHE A 307 6.05 3.66 -9.86
CA PHE A 307 4.98 2.69 -10.09
C PHE A 307 5.41 1.25 -9.81
N GLU A 308 6.68 0.91 -10.04
CA GLU A 308 7.22 -0.41 -9.72
C GLU A 308 7.11 -0.68 -8.21
N SER A 309 7.70 0.19 -7.39
CA SER A 309 7.62 0.09 -5.93
C SER A 309 6.18 0.17 -5.43
N ALA A 310 5.36 1.07 -5.97
CA ALA A 310 3.96 1.19 -5.55
C ALA A 310 3.16 -0.09 -5.82
N ARG A 311 3.42 -0.78 -6.93
CA ARG A 311 2.79 -2.08 -7.26
C ARG A 311 3.31 -3.19 -6.35
N ILE A 312 4.63 -3.27 -6.16
CA ILE A 312 5.27 -4.25 -5.25
C ILE A 312 4.69 -4.11 -3.83
N GLN A 313 4.61 -2.89 -3.31
CA GLN A 313 4.07 -2.62 -1.98
C GLN A 313 2.57 -2.88 -1.87
N THR A 314 1.82 -2.73 -2.96
CA THR A 314 0.41 -3.13 -2.97
C THR A 314 0.27 -4.65 -2.88
N ALA A 315 1.13 -5.40 -3.59
CA ALA A 315 1.17 -6.86 -3.49
C ALA A 315 1.56 -7.32 -2.07
N ALA A 316 2.62 -6.74 -1.48
CA ALA A 316 3.06 -7.06 -0.12
C ALA A 316 1.94 -6.84 0.92
N ARG A 317 1.23 -5.70 0.84
CA ARG A 317 0.07 -5.44 1.72
C ARG A 317 -1.06 -6.45 1.51
N ALA A 318 -1.32 -6.87 0.28
CA ALA A 318 -2.32 -7.88 -0.03
C ALA A 318 -1.93 -9.26 0.53
N VAL A 319 -0.66 -9.66 0.42
CA VAL A 319 -0.12 -10.89 1.02
C VAL A 319 -0.29 -10.89 2.53
N GLY A 320 0.05 -9.78 3.21
CA GLY A 320 -0.16 -9.64 4.65
C GLY A 320 -1.63 -9.82 5.06
N VAL A 321 -2.55 -9.17 4.35
CA VAL A 321 -4.00 -9.31 4.60
C VAL A 321 -4.49 -10.74 4.32
N ALA A 322 -4.01 -11.38 3.24
CA ALA A 322 -4.35 -12.76 2.92
C ALA A 322 -3.87 -13.73 4.00
N GLN A 323 -2.64 -13.55 4.49
CA GLN A 323 -2.10 -14.32 5.62
C GLN A 323 -2.95 -14.14 6.88
N SER A 324 -3.36 -12.91 7.21
CA SER A 324 -4.27 -12.64 8.33
C SER A 324 -5.60 -13.37 8.21
N ALA A 325 -6.21 -13.33 7.02
CA ALA A 325 -7.46 -14.04 6.75
C ALA A 325 -7.30 -15.56 6.89
N PHE A 326 -6.17 -16.11 6.43
CA PHE A 326 -5.82 -17.51 6.63
C PHE A 326 -5.67 -17.86 8.11
N ASP A 327 -4.91 -17.08 8.88
CA ASP A 327 -4.63 -17.37 10.29
C ASP A 327 -5.90 -17.34 11.15
N ILE A 328 -6.73 -16.30 10.96
CA ILE A 328 -8.03 -16.18 11.63
C ILE A 328 -8.93 -17.34 11.25
N GLY A 329 -8.98 -17.68 9.95
CA GLY A 329 -9.77 -18.79 9.44
C GLY A 329 -9.32 -20.15 10.00
N LEU A 330 -8.02 -20.39 10.05
CA LEU A 330 -7.41 -21.60 10.58
C LEU A 330 -7.72 -21.75 12.06
N HIS A 331 -7.42 -20.72 12.85
CA HIS A 331 -7.67 -20.72 14.30
C HIS A 331 -9.15 -20.98 14.61
N TYR A 332 -10.07 -20.28 13.94
CA TYR A 332 -11.50 -20.51 14.14
C TYR A 332 -11.95 -21.91 13.70
N ALA A 333 -11.37 -22.45 12.63
CA ALA A 333 -11.72 -23.78 12.13
C ALA A 333 -11.26 -24.91 13.07
N GLU A 334 -10.17 -24.71 13.81
CA GLU A 334 -9.67 -25.66 14.81
C GLU A 334 -10.49 -25.62 16.11
N ASP A 335 -10.82 -24.41 16.59
CA ASP A 335 -11.50 -24.24 17.87
C ASP A 335 -13.01 -24.52 17.79
N ARG A 336 -13.65 -24.11 16.69
CA ARG A 336 -15.11 -24.20 16.57
C ARG A 336 -15.55 -25.65 16.35
N GLN A 337 -16.39 -26.14 17.26
CA GLN A 337 -17.02 -27.46 17.18
C GLN A 337 -18.41 -27.38 16.53
N GLN A 338 -18.70 -28.27 15.58
CA GLN A 338 -20.04 -28.50 15.04
C GLN A 338 -20.18 -29.95 14.56
N PHE A 339 -21.38 -30.54 14.71
CA PHE A 339 -21.64 -31.96 14.43
C PHE A 339 -20.64 -32.91 15.12
N GLY A 340 -20.21 -32.55 16.34
CA GLY A 340 -19.34 -33.39 17.19
C GLY A 340 -17.85 -33.36 16.85
N LYS A 341 -17.37 -32.47 15.97
CA LYS A 341 -15.94 -32.30 15.68
C LYS A 341 -15.58 -30.87 15.26
N ALA A 342 -14.29 -30.56 15.20
CA ALA A 342 -13.78 -29.27 14.73
C ALA A 342 -14.19 -29.00 13.27
N LEU A 343 -14.43 -27.75 12.91
CA LEU A 343 -14.81 -27.37 11.55
C LEU A 343 -13.76 -27.76 10.51
N ILE A 344 -12.48 -27.71 10.88
CA ILE A 344 -11.36 -28.12 10.01
C ILE A 344 -11.44 -29.58 9.57
N SER A 345 -12.18 -30.44 10.29
CA SER A 345 -12.40 -31.84 9.91
C SER A 345 -13.44 -32.05 8.79
N PHE A 346 -13.99 -30.97 8.22
CA PHE A 346 -14.89 -31.03 7.06
C PHE A 346 -14.17 -30.50 5.80
N PRO A 347 -14.14 -31.26 4.70
CA PRO A 347 -13.40 -30.88 3.49
C PRO A 347 -13.75 -29.49 2.95
N ARG A 348 -15.02 -29.06 3.04
CA ARG A 348 -15.42 -27.73 2.54
C ARG A 348 -14.83 -26.55 3.32
N VAL A 349 -14.34 -26.78 4.54
CA VAL A 349 -13.60 -25.81 5.35
C VAL A 349 -12.10 -26.00 5.11
N ALA A 350 -11.61 -27.23 5.26
CA ALA A 350 -10.21 -27.58 5.05
C ALA A 350 -9.69 -27.18 3.66
N ASP A 351 -10.46 -27.45 2.60
CA ASP A 351 -10.08 -27.13 1.22
C ASP A 351 -9.95 -25.62 0.99
N LYS A 352 -10.71 -24.78 1.70
CA LYS A 352 -10.55 -23.31 1.60
C LYS A 352 -9.21 -22.89 2.18
N LEU A 353 -8.86 -23.40 3.36
CA LEU A 353 -7.58 -23.12 4.02
C LEU A 353 -6.40 -23.65 3.19
N ALA A 354 -6.55 -24.85 2.61
CA ALA A 354 -5.54 -25.42 1.72
C ALA A 354 -5.29 -24.52 0.51
N MET A 355 -6.34 -24.00 -0.13
CA MET A 355 -6.17 -23.10 -1.28
C MET A 355 -5.63 -21.73 -0.87
N MET A 356 -6.06 -21.16 0.27
CA MET A 356 -5.52 -19.92 0.82
C MET A 356 -4.01 -19.98 1.08
N ALA A 357 -3.49 -21.15 1.47
CA ALA A 357 -2.06 -21.33 1.69
C ALA A 357 -1.24 -21.55 0.40
N VAL A 358 -1.92 -21.90 -0.70
CA VAL A 358 -1.28 -22.17 -2.01
C VAL A 358 -1.28 -20.94 -2.90
N GLU A 359 -2.33 -20.12 -2.83
CA GLU A 359 -2.46 -18.84 -3.57
C GLU A 359 -1.65 -17.71 -2.94
#